data_AF-A0A3M1C7D0-F1
#
_entry.id   AF-A0A3M1C7D0-F1
#
_cell.length_a   1.000
_cell.length_b   1.000
_cell.length_c   1.000
_cell.angle_alpha   90.00
_cell.angle_beta   90.00
_cell.angle_gamma   90.00
#
_symmetry.space_group_name_H-M   'P 1'
#
loop_
_entity.id
_entity.type
_entity.pdbx_description
1 polymer ?
#
loop_
_entity_poly.entity_id
_entity_poly.type
_entity_poly.pdbx_seq_one_letter_code
_entity_poly.pdbx_strand_id
1 'polypeptide(L)'
;YNPHLTVIIHYNVDEKNNPWKKTTINNYSMCFIGGAFEENDLNKPVNKVHFLRLLLTNQIENSKKISHYTIQNFENNLQVSAAKTNDAKYLQTVCIPSENPGVYCRNLLLTRYVISPLVYGESMCQDNYKECQLLSRNDYEYKKYKVPRRIYEVADAYFNAIMMYFKDILKESKE
;
A
#
# COMPACT_ATOMS: atom_id res chain seq x y z
N TYR A 1 3.86 -20.92 -3.69
CA TYR A 1 4.07 -20.01 -4.83
C TYR A 1 5.33 -19.19 -4.59
N ASN A 2 6.10 -18.89 -5.65
CA ASN A 2 7.29 -18.02 -5.60
C ASN A 2 7.07 -16.78 -6.51
N PRO A 3 6.26 -15.80 -6.05
CA PRO A 3 5.87 -14.69 -6.91
C PRO A 3 7.01 -13.67 -7.06
N HIS A 4 7.13 -13.08 -8.26
CA HIS A 4 8.06 -11.97 -8.50
C HIS A 4 7.64 -10.68 -7.77
N LEU A 5 6.34 -10.53 -7.51
CA LEU A 5 5.74 -9.40 -6.81
C LEU A 5 4.44 -9.87 -6.15
N THR A 6 4.15 -9.34 -4.96
CA THR A 6 2.86 -9.52 -4.27
C THR A 6 2.18 -8.16 -4.10
N VAL A 7 0.90 -8.07 -4.45
CA VAL A 7 0.09 -6.86 -4.30
C VAL A 7 -1.01 -7.15 -3.29
N ILE A 8 -1.04 -6.37 -2.21
CA ILE A 8 -2.08 -6.42 -1.19
C ILE A 8 -2.91 -5.14 -1.34
N ILE A 9 -4.20 -5.30 -1.60
CA ILE A 9 -5.13 -4.20 -1.91
C ILE A 9 -6.06 -4.01 -0.73
N HIS A 10 -5.97 -2.85 -0.10
CA HIS A 10 -6.84 -2.44 0.99
C HIS A 10 -7.40 -1.04 0.73
N TYR A 11 -8.44 -0.70 1.49
CA TYR A 11 -8.97 0.65 1.61
C TYR A 11 -8.81 1.07 3.07
N ASN A 12 -8.37 2.30 3.30
CA ASN A 12 -8.22 2.84 4.64
C ASN A 12 -9.56 3.35 5.17
N VAL A 13 -9.59 3.72 6.43
CA VAL A 13 -10.60 4.57 7.07
C VAL A 13 -9.89 5.73 7.74
N ASP A 14 -10.54 6.88 7.88
CA ASP A 14 -9.99 7.93 8.73
C ASP A 14 -9.99 7.46 10.19
N GLU A 15 -8.82 7.08 10.71
CA GLU A 15 -8.66 6.56 12.07
C GLU A 15 -9.25 7.52 13.13
N LYS A 16 -9.17 8.82 12.88
CA LYS A 16 -9.69 9.86 13.80
C LYS A 16 -11.21 10.00 13.73
N ASN A 17 -11.86 9.38 12.75
CA ASN A 17 -13.30 9.33 12.60
C ASN A 17 -13.96 8.19 13.38
N ASN A 18 -13.21 7.43 14.20
CA ASN A 18 -13.78 6.42 15.11
C ASN A 18 -14.94 7.01 15.95
N PRO A 19 -16.11 6.34 16.05
CA PRO A 19 -16.41 4.95 15.65
C PRO A 19 -16.97 4.78 14.23
N TRP A 20 -16.58 5.63 13.28
CA TRP A 20 -16.91 5.57 11.84
C TRP A 20 -18.42 5.56 11.56
N LYS A 21 -19.20 6.28 12.37
CA LYS A 21 -20.66 6.40 12.23
C LYS A 21 -21.11 7.44 11.19
N LYS A 22 -20.18 8.21 10.65
CA LYS A 22 -20.41 9.28 9.66
C LYS A 22 -19.28 9.31 8.66
N THR A 23 -19.50 9.92 7.51
CA THR A 23 -18.44 10.17 6.54
C THR A 23 -17.47 11.25 7.02
N THR A 24 -16.24 11.21 6.53
CA THR A 24 -15.20 12.23 6.75
C THR A 24 -14.91 13.01 5.46
N ILE A 25 -14.20 14.13 5.59
CA ILE A 25 -13.59 14.85 4.46
C ILE A 25 -12.16 14.39 4.19
N ASN A 26 -11.53 13.72 5.15
CA ASN A 26 -10.16 13.24 5.02
C ASN A 26 -10.09 12.15 3.95
N ASN A 27 -9.06 12.22 3.13
CA ASN A 27 -8.77 11.22 2.12
C ASN A 27 -7.27 11.24 1.86
N TYR A 28 -6.65 10.08 1.94
CA TYR A 28 -5.24 9.91 1.70
C TYR A 28 -4.96 8.48 1.29
N SER A 29 -3.86 8.30 0.56
CA SER A 29 -3.37 7.00 0.15
C SER A 29 -2.05 6.70 0.83
N MET A 30 -1.78 5.44 1.13
CA MET A 30 -0.51 5.02 1.70
C MET A 30 -0.14 3.62 1.26
N CYS A 31 1.14 3.26 1.38
CA CYS A 31 1.62 1.91 1.18
C CYS A 31 2.43 1.47 2.39
N PHE A 32 2.23 0.23 2.83
CA PHE A 32 3.06 -0.42 3.82
C PHE A 32 4.01 -1.44 3.19
N ILE A 33 5.21 -1.49 3.74
CA ILE A 33 6.23 -2.49 3.42
C ILE A 33 6.79 -3.10 4.70
N GLY A 34 7.54 -4.20 4.55
CA GLY A 34 8.20 -4.86 5.67
C GLY A 34 9.23 -3.94 6.34
N GLY A 35 9.41 -4.12 7.65
CA GLY A 35 10.31 -3.32 8.47
C GLY A 35 9.65 -2.89 9.77
N ALA A 36 10.29 -1.94 10.47
CA ALA A 36 9.82 -1.38 11.74
C ALA A 36 9.50 -2.44 12.81
N PHE A 37 10.42 -3.39 13.02
CA PHE A 37 10.30 -4.38 14.10
C PHE A 37 10.46 -3.70 15.45
N GLU A 38 9.53 -3.95 16.37
CA GLU A 38 9.67 -3.56 17.76
C GLU A 38 10.45 -4.63 18.54
N GLU A 39 10.97 -4.27 19.72
CA GLU A 39 11.70 -5.20 20.59
C GLU A 39 10.88 -6.48 20.86
N ASN A 40 9.60 -6.31 21.16
CA ASN A 40 8.69 -7.41 21.45
C ASN A 40 8.45 -8.33 20.24
N ASP A 41 8.57 -7.82 19.01
CA ASP A 41 8.48 -8.66 17.82
C ASP A 41 9.63 -9.65 17.76
N LEU A 42 10.83 -9.24 18.18
CA LEU A 42 12.04 -10.06 18.10
C LEU A 42 12.12 -11.12 19.21
N ASN A 43 11.20 -11.14 20.18
CA ASN A 43 11.13 -12.22 21.16
C ASN A 43 10.77 -13.58 20.55
N LYS A 44 10.10 -13.59 19.38
CA LYS A 44 9.72 -14.83 18.68
C LYS A 44 10.82 -15.26 17.70
N PRO A 45 11.33 -16.51 17.77
CA PRO A 45 12.36 -17.00 16.86
C PRO A 45 12.02 -16.82 15.36
N VAL A 46 10.76 -17.08 14.99
CA VAL A 46 10.27 -16.88 13.61
C VAL A 46 10.44 -15.43 13.13
N ASN A 47 10.20 -14.45 14.00
CA ASN A 47 10.33 -13.04 13.65
C ASN A 47 11.80 -12.62 13.49
N LYS A 48 12.73 -13.24 14.24
CA LYS A 48 14.18 -13.05 14.02
C LYS A 48 14.60 -13.55 12.64
N VAL A 49 14.06 -14.68 12.18
CA VAL A 49 14.31 -15.19 10.82
C VAL A 49 13.76 -14.23 9.77
N HIS A 50 12.55 -13.71 9.94
CA HIS A 50 12.00 -12.71 9.02
C HIS A 50 12.82 -11.41 9.01
N PHE A 51 13.27 -10.96 10.17
CA PHE A 51 14.13 -9.78 10.31
C PHE A 51 15.44 -9.98 9.54
N LEU A 52 16.13 -11.10 9.76
CA LEU A 52 17.36 -11.45 9.03
C LEU A 52 17.11 -11.55 7.51
N ARG A 53 16.01 -12.18 7.08
CA ARG A 53 15.65 -12.26 5.67
C ARG A 53 15.51 -10.87 5.04
N LEU A 54 14.82 -9.95 5.72
CA LEU A 54 14.63 -8.59 5.24
C LEU A 54 15.94 -7.78 5.23
N LEU A 55 16.89 -8.07 6.13
CA LEU A 55 18.22 -7.45 6.13
C LEU A 55 19.16 -8.00 5.05
N LEU A 56 19.05 -9.29 4.73
CA LEU A 56 19.98 -10.01 3.85
C LEU A 56 19.48 -10.13 2.41
N THR A 57 18.38 -9.46 2.06
CA THR A 57 17.79 -9.49 0.71
C THR A 57 17.35 -8.09 0.30
N ASN A 58 17.23 -7.87 -1.01
CA ASN A 58 16.74 -6.60 -1.56
C ASN A 58 15.21 -6.46 -1.49
N GLN A 59 14.55 -7.21 -0.58
CA GLN A 59 13.09 -7.25 -0.52
C GLN A 59 12.52 -5.87 -0.11
N ILE A 60 13.14 -5.17 0.83
CA ILE A 60 12.68 -3.85 1.29
C ILE A 60 12.81 -2.84 0.16
N GLU A 61 13.95 -2.80 -0.51
CA GLU A 61 14.32 -1.87 -1.58
C GLU A 61 13.36 -2.04 -2.77
N ASN A 62 13.13 -3.29 -3.17
CA ASN A 62 12.18 -3.62 -4.22
C ASN A 62 10.74 -3.27 -3.83
N SER A 63 10.36 -3.50 -2.56
CA SER A 63 9.05 -3.12 -2.02
C SER A 63 8.85 -1.61 -1.97
N LYS A 64 9.90 -0.84 -1.64
CA LYS A 64 9.91 0.62 -1.68
C LYS A 64 9.68 1.12 -3.10
N LYS A 65 10.35 0.53 -4.10
CA LYS A 65 10.20 0.93 -5.51
C LYS A 65 8.78 0.71 -6.02
N ILE A 66 8.20 -0.49 -5.87
CA ILE A 66 6.80 -0.72 -6.29
C ILE A 66 5.82 0.15 -5.50
N SER A 67 6.04 0.37 -4.21
CA SER A 67 5.19 1.24 -3.38
C SER A 67 5.25 2.70 -3.82
N HIS A 68 6.42 3.19 -4.20
CA HIS A 68 6.58 4.53 -4.76
C HIS A 68 5.78 4.70 -6.05
N TYR A 69 5.89 3.77 -7.01
CA TYR A 69 5.08 3.80 -8.23
C TYR A 69 3.59 3.67 -7.95
N THR A 70 3.22 2.92 -6.93
CA THR A 70 1.82 2.77 -6.52
C THR A 70 1.26 4.10 -6.00
N ILE A 71 1.97 4.78 -5.09
CA ILE A 71 1.57 6.11 -4.61
C ILE A 71 1.50 7.13 -5.75
N GLN A 72 2.48 7.17 -6.64
CA GLN A 72 2.44 8.07 -7.81
C GLN A 72 1.20 7.83 -8.68
N ASN A 73 0.83 6.57 -8.90
CA ASN A 73 -0.37 6.25 -9.68
C ASN A 73 -1.66 6.57 -8.92
N PHE A 74 -1.69 6.45 -7.59
CA PHE A 74 -2.82 6.93 -6.80
C PHE A 74 -2.99 8.44 -6.87
N GLU A 75 -1.89 9.20 -6.77
CA GLU A 75 -1.95 10.65 -6.89
C GLU A 75 -2.38 11.09 -8.30
N ASN A 76 -1.79 10.50 -9.34
CA ASN A 76 -2.05 10.90 -10.73
C ASN A 76 -3.41 10.43 -11.25
N ASN A 77 -3.81 9.19 -10.95
CA ASN A 77 -5.01 8.58 -11.56
C ASN A 77 -6.23 8.71 -10.64
N LEU A 78 -6.02 8.61 -9.32
CA LEU A 78 -7.12 8.65 -8.35
C LEU A 78 -7.31 10.04 -7.76
N GLN A 79 -6.33 10.95 -7.90
CA GLN A 79 -6.35 12.28 -7.28
C GLN A 79 -6.43 12.21 -5.75
N VAL A 80 -5.78 11.20 -5.16
CA VAL A 80 -5.71 10.98 -3.70
C VAL A 80 -4.28 11.17 -3.24
N SER A 81 -4.04 12.24 -2.48
CA SER A 81 -2.71 12.59 -1.98
C SER A 81 -2.09 11.51 -1.10
N ALA A 82 -0.77 11.39 -1.14
CA ALA A 82 -0.01 10.58 -0.20
C ALA A 82 -0.25 11.02 1.25
N ALA A 83 -0.43 10.04 2.14
CA ALA A 83 -0.60 10.27 3.55
C ALA A 83 0.67 10.90 4.17
N LYS A 84 0.42 11.73 5.17
CA LYS A 84 1.41 12.36 6.03
C LYS A 84 1.44 11.66 7.38
N THR A 85 2.55 11.81 8.09
CA THR A 85 2.72 11.22 9.44
C THR A 85 1.66 11.69 10.43
N ASN A 86 1.06 12.86 10.24
CA ASN A 86 0.01 13.39 11.10
C ASN A 86 -1.42 12.99 10.70
N ASP A 87 -1.62 12.25 9.62
CA ASP A 87 -2.97 11.86 9.18
C ASP A 87 -3.58 10.79 10.10
N ALA A 88 -2.79 9.84 10.60
CA ALA A 88 -3.23 8.82 11.55
C ALA A 88 -2.20 8.60 12.67
N LYS A 89 -2.67 8.28 13.89
CA LYS A 89 -1.80 8.15 15.07
C LYS A 89 -0.75 7.06 14.89
N TYR A 90 -1.13 5.92 14.31
CA TYR A 90 -0.22 4.78 14.11
C TYR A 90 0.95 5.10 13.16
N LEU A 91 0.81 6.09 12.27
CA LEU A 91 1.89 6.53 11.38
C LEU A 91 3.03 7.21 12.15
N GLN A 92 2.77 7.70 13.36
CA GLN A 92 3.76 8.34 14.22
C GLN A 92 4.40 7.36 15.20
N THR A 93 3.65 6.35 15.63
CA THR A 93 4.03 5.55 16.79
C THR A 93 4.63 4.19 16.43
N VAL A 94 4.15 3.57 15.34
CA VAL A 94 4.50 2.17 14.98
C VAL A 94 4.92 2.03 13.51
N CYS A 95 5.19 3.14 12.84
CA CYS A 95 5.65 3.17 11.46
C CYS A 95 6.96 3.95 11.37
N ILE A 96 7.83 3.54 10.43
CA ILE A 96 9.00 4.32 10.05
C ILE A 96 8.75 4.86 8.64
N PRO A 97 8.74 6.19 8.43
CA PRO A 97 8.59 6.75 7.09
C PRO A 97 9.79 6.39 6.22
N SER A 98 9.55 6.08 4.95
CA SER A 98 10.62 6.02 3.96
C SER A 98 10.90 7.40 3.37
N GLU A 99 11.90 7.50 2.51
CA GLU A 99 12.18 8.69 1.70
C GLU A 99 11.09 8.99 0.66
N ASN A 100 10.23 8.02 0.35
CA ASN A 100 9.10 8.20 -0.56
C ASN A 100 7.85 8.59 0.23
N PRO A 101 7.25 9.77 -0.02
CA PRO A 101 6.00 10.18 0.62
C PRO A 101 4.91 9.12 0.49
N GLY A 102 4.12 8.92 1.55
CA GLY A 102 3.06 7.90 1.59
C GLY A 102 3.53 6.45 1.73
N VAL A 103 4.84 6.17 1.73
CA VAL A 103 5.38 4.82 1.90
C VAL A 103 6.00 4.66 3.28
N TYR A 104 5.52 3.67 4.03
CA TYR A 104 5.87 3.43 5.43
C TYR A 104 6.31 1.99 5.67
N CYS A 105 7.42 1.81 6.39
CA CYS A 105 7.76 0.53 6.97
C CYS A 105 6.87 0.25 8.18
N ARG A 106 6.23 -0.91 8.20
CA ARG A 106 5.35 -1.34 9.30
C ARG A 106 5.39 -2.85 9.46
N ASN A 107 5.44 -3.33 10.70
CA ASN A 107 5.55 -4.76 10.99
C ASN A 107 4.18 -5.49 10.99
N LEU A 108 3.39 -5.27 9.94
CA LEU A 108 2.14 -6.01 9.73
C LEU A 108 2.45 -7.48 9.42
N LEU A 109 1.49 -8.37 9.75
CA LEU A 109 1.68 -9.81 9.53
C LEU A 109 2.05 -10.13 8.07
N LEU A 110 1.32 -9.54 7.11
CA LEU A 110 1.54 -9.80 5.69
C LEU A 110 2.87 -9.22 5.18
N THR A 111 3.27 -8.03 5.64
CA THR A 111 4.53 -7.40 5.23
C THR A 111 5.75 -8.18 5.72
N ARG A 112 5.58 -8.98 6.77
CA ARG A 112 6.60 -9.88 7.33
C ARG A 112 6.60 -11.28 6.70
N TYR A 113 5.43 -11.90 6.52
CA TYR A 113 5.35 -13.29 6.10
C TYR A 113 5.48 -13.48 4.59
N VAL A 114 5.10 -12.50 3.78
CA VAL A 114 5.28 -12.56 2.32
C VAL A 114 6.78 -12.57 1.98
N ILE A 115 7.19 -13.52 1.13
CA ILE A 115 8.58 -13.78 0.75
C ILE A 115 8.82 -13.33 -0.71
N SER A 116 8.35 -12.14 -1.04
CA SER A 116 8.60 -11.48 -2.32
C SER A 116 8.62 -9.97 -2.09
N PRO A 117 9.15 -9.17 -3.04
CA PRO A 117 8.77 -7.76 -3.11
C PRO A 117 7.26 -7.62 -2.98
N LEU A 118 6.81 -6.63 -2.22
CA LEU A 118 5.39 -6.41 -2.00
C LEU A 118 5.05 -4.94 -1.94
N VAL A 119 3.80 -4.66 -2.26
CA VAL A 119 3.13 -3.40 -1.90
C VAL A 119 1.86 -3.75 -1.14
N TYR A 120 1.74 -3.23 0.07
CA TYR A 120 0.47 -3.20 0.79
C TYR A 120 -0.13 -1.82 0.60
N GLY A 121 -0.89 -1.64 -0.47
CA GLY A 121 -1.47 -0.34 -0.81
C GLY A 121 -2.83 -0.16 -0.15
N GLU A 122 -3.03 1.04 0.39
CA GLU A 122 -4.29 1.56 0.85
C GLU A 122 -4.62 2.77 -0.02
N SER A 123 -5.50 2.57 -1.00
CA SER A 123 -5.69 3.53 -2.11
C SER A 123 -6.38 4.84 -1.73
N MET A 124 -7.24 4.81 -0.71
CA MET A 124 -8.07 5.93 -0.26
C MET A 124 -8.77 5.59 1.07
N CYS A 125 -9.38 6.59 1.71
CA CYS A 125 -10.27 6.40 2.85
C CYS A 125 -11.69 6.05 2.37
N GLN A 126 -12.17 4.83 2.63
CA GLN A 126 -13.50 4.38 2.21
C GLN A 126 -14.65 5.10 2.92
N ASP A 127 -14.39 5.72 4.07
CA ASP A 127 -15.35 6.55 4.80
C ASP A 127 -15.30 8.03 4.38
N ASN A 128 -14.46 8.39 3.41
CA ASN A 128 -14.52 9.69 2.77
C ASN A 128 -15.87 9.88 2.06
N TYR A 129 -16.49 11.04 2.23
CA TYR A 129 -17.80 11.36 1.67
C TYR A 129 -17.91 11.13 0.16
N LYS A 130 -16.85 11.45 -0.61
CA LYS A 130 -16.86 11.26 -2.06
C LYS A 130 -16.55 9.80 -2.42
N GLU A 131 -15.52 9.22 -1.80
CA GLU A 131 -15.08 7.87 -2.14
C GLU A 131 -16.14 6.82 -1.79
N CYS A 132 -16.82 6.93 -0.65
CA CYS A 132 -17.86 5.97 -0.27
C CYS A 132 -19.00 5.92 -1.31
N GLN A 133 -19.36 7.07 -1.89
CA GLN A 133 -20.36 7.16 -2.95
C GLN A 133 -19.84 6.56 -4.25
N LEU A 134 -18.62 6.91 -4.66
CA LEU A 134 -18.01 6.43 -5.90
C LEU A 134 -17.76 4.91 -5.87
N LEU A 135 -17.36 4.37 -4.73
CA LEU A 135 -17.16 2.92 -4.51
C LEU A 135 -18.48 2.14 -4.50
N SER A 136 -19.61 2.80 -4.26
CA SER A 136 -20.93 2.14 -4.18
C SER A 136 -21.72 2.19 -5.50
N ARG A 137 -21.28 2.98 -6.48
CA ARG A 137 -22.00 3.17 -7.74
C ARG A 137 -21.57 2.15 -8.76
N ASN A 138 -22.44 1.23 -9.17
CA ASN A 138 -22.18 0.34 -10.30
C ASN A 138 -22.37 1.11 -11.62
N ASP A 139 -21.42 1.96 -12.02
CA ASP A 139 -21.53 2.91 -13.13
C ASP A 139 -20.51 2.69 -14.26
N TYR A 140 -19.87 1.53 -14.28
CA TYR A 140 -18.90 1.13 -15.29
C TYR A 140 -19.11 -0.31 -15.74
N GLU A 141 -19.02 -0.55 -17.04
CA GLU A 141 -19.10 -1.89 -17.63
C GLU A 141 -17.70 -2.36 -18.02
N TYR A 142 -17.22 -3.42 -17.36
CA TYR A 142 -15.94 -4.06 -17.66
C TYR A 142 -16.16 -5.53 -18.01
N LYS A 143 -15.85 -5.92 -19.25
CA LYS A 143 -15.95 -7.30 -19.74
C LYS A 143 -17.28 -8.00 -19.36
N LYS A 144 -18.41 -7.30 -19.58
CA LYS A 144 -19.79 -7.73 -19.26
C LYS A 144 -20.20 -7.67 -17.79
N TYR A 145 -19.33 -7.23 -16.88
CA TYR A 145 -19.67 -7.01 -15.48
C TYR A 145 -19.90 -5.52 -15.22
N LYS A 146 -20.98 -5.21 -14.50
CA LYS A 146 -21.25 -3.86 -14.01
C LYS A 146 -20.58 -3.69 -12.66
N VAL A 147 -19.57 -2.82 -12.60
CA VAL A 147 -18.75 -2.57 -11.42
C VAL A 147 -18.67 -1.07 -11.15
N PRO A 148 -18.22 -0.66 -9.96
CA PRO A 148 -17.90 0.73 -9.74
C PRO A 148 -16.70 1.18 -10.57
N ARG A 149 -16.85 2.30 -11.29
CA ARG A 149 -15.74 2.90 -12.02
C ARG A 149 -14.54 3.12 -11.12
N ARG A 150 -14.79 3.54 -9.87
CA ARG A 150 -13.74 3.79 -8.90
C ARG A 150 -12.91 2.56 -8.54
N ILE A 151 -13.54 1.38 -8.50
CA ILE A 151 -12.81 0.11 -8.30
C ILE A 151 -11.95 -0.21 -9.52
N TYR A 152 -12.47 0.02 -10.74
CA TYR A 152 -11.68 -0.13 -11.96
C TYR A 152 -10.47 0.80 -11.98
N GLU A 153 -10.65 2.08 -11.65
CA GLU A 153 -9.56 3.07 -11.58
C GLU A 153 -8.48 2.66 -10.58
N VAL A 154 -8.86 2.13 -9.41
CA VAL A 154 -7.90 1.61 -8.42
C VAL A 154 -7.12 0.43 -9.00
N ALA A 155 -7.80 -0.52 -9.63
CA ALA A 155 -7.14 -1.67 -10.27
C ALA A 155 -6.18 -1.23 -11.38
N ASP A 156 -6.56 -0.23 -12.18
CA ASP A 156 -5.72 0.34 -13.24
C ASP A 156 -4.50 1.06 -12.66
N ALA A 157 -4.64 1.80 -11.55
CA ALA A 157 -3.53 2.42 -10.86
C ALA A 157 -2.49 1.39 -10.36
N TYR A 158 -2.94 0.27 -9.78
CA TYR A 158 -2.04 -0.83 -9.44
C TYR A 158 -1.40 -1.47 -10.68
N PHE A 159 -2.17 -1.72 -11.74
CA PHE A 159 -1.65 -2.29 -12.98
C PHE A 159 -0.53 -1.43 -13.56
N ASN A 160 -0.74 -0.12 -13.67
CA ASN A 160 0.27 0.82 -14.16
C ASN A 160 1.53 0.84 -13.29
N ALA A 161 1.37 0.83 -11.96
CA ALA A 161 2.51 0.74 -11.03
C ALA A 161 3.32 -0.56 -11.19
N ILE A 162 2.63 -1.70 -11.36
CA ILE A 162 3.26 -3.00 -11.63
C ILE A 162 4.06 -2.96 -12.93
N MET A 163 3.48 -2.40 -13.98
CA MET A 163 4.14 -2.28 -15.29
C MET A 163 5.38 -1.39 -15.21
N MET A 164 5.32 -0.27 -14.47
CA MET A 164 6.48 0.59 -14.22
C MET A 164 7.58 -0.16 -13.45
N TYR A 165 7.22 -0.88 -12.39
CA TYR A 165 8.15 -1.66 -11.58
C TYR A 165 8.92 -2.70 -12.41
N PHE A 166 8.21 -3.53 -13.19
CA PHE A 166 8.86 -4.54 -14.01
C PHE A 166 9.67 -3.93 -15.17
N LYS A 167 9.22 -2.81 -15.73
CA LYS A 167 9.99 -2.10 -16.76
C LYS A 167 11.37 -1.67 -16.24
N ASP A 168 11.45 -1.23 -14.99
CA ASP A 168 12.72 -0.79 -14.42
C ASP A 168 13.60 -1.94 -13.95
N ILE A 169 13.05 -3.01 -13.37
CA ILE A 169 13.84 -4.22 -13.07
C ILE A 169 14.48 -4.78 -14.33
N LEU A 170 13.74 -4.81 -15.45
CA LEU A 170 14.25 -5.30 -16.72
C LEU A 170 15.38 -4.44 -17.30
N LYS A 171 15.49 -3.16 -16.92
CA LYS A 171 16.62 -2.31 -17.30
C LYS A 171 17.83 -2.63 -16.42
N GLU A 172 17.63 -2.72 -15.11
CA GLU A 172 18.69 -3.04 -14.14
C GLU A 172 19.33 -4.41 -14.40
N SER A 173 18.58 -5.38 -14.93
CA SER A 173 19.13 -6.70 -15.29
C SER A 173 20.01 -6.71 -16.56
N LYS A 174 20.04 -5.62 -17.32
CA LYS A 174 20.80 -5.50 -18.58
C LYS A 174 22.11 -4.72 -18.42
N GLU A 175 22.32 -4.13 -17.24
CA GLU A 175 23.53 -3.40 -16.84
C GLU A 175 24.42 -4.32 -15.98
#